data_AF-A0A963RQ02-F1
#
_entry.id   AF-A0A963RQ02-F1
#
_cell.length_a   1.000
_cell.length_b   1.000
_cell.length_c   1.000
_cell.angle_alpha   90.00
_cell.angle_beta   90.00
_cell.angle_gamma   90.00
#
_symmetry.space_group_name_H-M   'P 1'
#
loop_
_entity.id
_entity.type
_entity.pdbx_description
1 polymer ?
#
loop_
_entity_poly.entity_id
_entity_poly.type
_entity_poly.pdbx_seq_one_letter_code
_entity_poly.pdbx_strand_id
1 'polypeptide(L)'
;LTKTTQTGPVVLARLQAGDCFGEMAVIDLSPRSASAQALLATRALELSMNGLHALYQQDVEQFALVQMNMARELSRRLRKLGDRLRG
;
A
#
# COMPACT_ATOMS: atom_id res chain seq x y z
N LEU A 1 -3.16 8.03 5.26
CA LEU A 1 -2.79 6.81 6.00
C LEU A 1 -2.41 7.20 7.41
N THR A 2 -3.06 6.58 8.39
CA THR A 2 -2.90 6.90 9.82
C THR A 2 -2.63 5.63 10.59
N LYS A 3 -1.67 5.67 11.52
CA LYS A 3 -1.35 4.57 12.42
C LYS A 3 -1.52 5.04 13.87
N THR A 4 -2.24 4.26 14.67
CA THR A 4 -2.36 4.53 16.11
C THR A 4 -1.09 4.07 16.80
N THR A 5 -0.50 4.97 17.58
CA THR A 5 0.69 4.71 18.41
C THR A 5 0.35 4.95 19.89
N GLN A 6 1.27 4.66 20.79
CA GLN A 6 1.07 4.88 22.23
C GLN A 6 0.83 6.37 22.57
N THR A 7 1.38 7.29 21.78
CA THR A 7 1.22 8.74 21.95
C THR A 7 0.06 9.32 21.13
N GLY A 8 -0.72 8.46 20.47
CA GLY A 8 -1.88 8.85 19.66
C GLY A 8 -1.74 8.53 18.17
N PRO A 9 -2.71 8.97 17.34
CA PRO A 9 -2.70 8.73 15.90
C PRO A 9 -1.62 9.56 15.20
N VAL A 10 -0.81 8.89 14.37
CA VAL A 10 0.24 9.51 13.55
C VAL A 10 -0.13 9.41 12.07
N VAL A 11 -0.08 10.53 11.36
CA VAL A 11 -0.26 10.57 9.90
C VAL A 11 1.03 10.12 9.22
N LEU A 12 1.00 8.93 8.62
CA LEU A 12 2.15 8.37 7.92
C LEU A 12 2.34 9.00 6.53
N ALA A 13 1.23 9.16 5.81
CA ALA A 13 1.22 9.68 4.45
C ALA A 13 -0.13 10.31 4.08
N ARG A 14 -0.07 11.37 3.26
CA ARG A 14 -1.21 11.89 2.49
C ARG A 14 -1.06 11.36 1.05
N LEU A 15 -2.14 10.82 0.52
CA LEU A 15 -2.17 10.20 -0.81
C LEU A 15 -2.89 11.13 -1.79
N GLN A 16 -2.48 11.10 -3.04
CA GLN A 16 -3.10 11.80 -4.16
C GLN A 16 -3.56 10.82 -5.24
N ALA A 17 -4.24 11.33 -6.26
CA ALA A 17 -4.61 10.53 -7.42
C ALA A 17 -3.37 9.86 -8.03
N GLY A 18 -3.48 8.56 -8.33
CA GLY A 18 -2.38 7.74 -8.83
C GLY A 18 -1.54 7.03 -7.76
N ASP A 19 -1.68 7.38 -6.47
CA ASP A 19 -1.03 6.64 -5.40
C ASP A 19 -1.76 5.33 -5.06
N CYS A 20 -1.01 4.25 -4.84
CA CYS A 20 -1.53 2.99 -4.32
C CYS A 20 -1.55 2.96 -2.78
N PHE A 21 -2.34 2.10 -2.15
CA PHE A 21 -2.22 1.82 -0.72
C PHE A 21 -2.75 0.43 -0.37
N GLY A 22 -2.31 -0.09 0.78
CA GLY A 22 -2.73 -1.40 1.27
C GLY A 22 -1.91 -2.57 0.71
N GLU A 23 -0.89 -2.28 -0.08
CA GLU A 23 0.03 -3.19 -0.72
C GLU A 23 0.87 -4.01 0.27
N MET A 24 1.16 -3.46 1.46
CA MET A 24 1.91 -4.17 2.52
C MET A 24 1.26 -5.51 2.84
N ALA A 25 -0.04 -5.49 3.17
CA ALA A 25 -0.80 -6.67 3.56
C ALA A 25 -0.86 -7.75 2.47
N VAL A 26 -0.70 -7.37 1.20
CA VAL A 26 -0.64 -8.31 0.07
C VAL A 26 0.74 -8.96 -0.02
N ILE A 27 1.80 -8.19 0.23
CA ILE A 27 3.19 -8.63 0.09
C ILE A 27 3.68 -9.42 1.31
N ASP A 28 3.38 -8.96 2.52
CA ASP A 28 3.83 -9.56 3.77
C ASP A 28 2.80 -10.53 4.39
N LEU A 29 1.64 -10.69 3.75
CA LEU A 29 0.52 -11.53 4.18
C LEU A 29 0.08 -11.27 5.63
N SER A 30 0.28 -10.03 6.11
CA SER A 30 -0.04 -9.60 7.47
C SER A 30 -1.27 -8.68 7.49
N PRO A 31 -1.88 -8.44 8.67
CA PRO A 31 -2.96 -7.46 8.79
C PRO A 31 -2.55 -6.06 8.32
N ARG A 32 -3.55 -5.22 8.00
CA ARG A 32 -3.32 -3.83 7.56
C ARG A 32 -2.41 -3.08 8.55
N SER A 33 -1.32 -2.51 8.05
CA SER A 33 -0.34 -1.78 8.85
C SER A 33 -0.79 -0.39 9.31
N ALA A 34 -1.81 0.17 8.65
CA ALA A 34 -2.39 1.49 8.91
C ALA A 34 -3.81 1.59 8.35
N SER A 35 -4.58 2.54 8.87
CA SER A 35 -5.91 2.90 8.35
C SER A 35 -5.80 3.90 7.20
N ALA A 36 -6.68 3.78 6.21
CA ALA A 36 -6.88 4.77 5.16
C ALA A 36 -8.22 5.47 5.36
N GLN A 37 -8.23 6.79 5.29
CA GLN A 37 -9.44 7.61 5.41
C GLN A 37 -9.47 8.60 4.25
N ALA A 38 -10.62 8.68 3.57
CA ALA A 38 -10.86 9.69 2.55
C ALA A 38 -11.11 11.04 3.22
N LEU A 39 -10.36 12.07 2.81
CA LEU A 39 -10.51 13.44 3.33
C LEU A 39 -11.48 14.28 2.47
N LEU A 40 -11.77 13.82 1.26
CA LEU A 40 -12.63 14.43 0.26
C LEU A 40 -13.35 13.31 -0.52
N ALA A 41 -14.33 13.66 -1.35
CA ALA A 41 -14.96 12.70 -2.26
C ALA A 41 -13.89 12.01 -3.14
N THR A 42 -13.74 10.69 -2.94
CA THR A 42 -12.63 9.91 -3.50
C THR A 42 -13.17 8.65 -4.16
N ARG A 43 -12.57 8.26 -5.29
CA ARG A 43 -12.75 6.94 -5.91
C ARG A 43 -11.40 6.22 -5.91
N ALA A 44 -11.42 4.93 -5.62
CA ALA A 44 -10.24 4.06 -5.68
C ALA A 44 -10.54 2.85 -6.55
N LEU A 45 -9.50 2.32 -7.19
CA LEU A 45 -9.54 1.01 -7.85
C LEU A 45 -9.13 -0.04 -6.85
N GLU A 46 -9.94 -1.09 -6.70
CA GLU A 46 -9.64 -2.20 -5.82
C GLU A 46 -9.02 -3.35 -6.60
N LEU A 47 -7.84 -3.80 -6.15
CA LEU A 47 -7.27 -5.09 -6.50
C LEU A 47 -7.58 -6.05 -5.35
N SER A 48 -8.58 -6.90 -5.52
CA SER A 48 -8.98 -7.86 -4.50
C SER A 48 -8.01 -9.04 -4.44
N MET A 49 -7.90 -9.67 -3.27
CA MET A 49 -7.09 -10.90 -3.12
C MET A 49 -7.59 -12.03 -4.04
N ASN A 50 -8.91 -12.13 -4.24
CA ASN A 50 -9.48 -13.09 -5.18
C ASN A 50 -9.08 -12.79 -6.62
N GLY A 51 -9.05 -11.51 -7.02
CA GLY A 51 -8.58 -11.10 -8.34
C GLY A 51 -7.10 -11.40 -8.56
N LEU A 52 -6.25 -11.13 -7.55
CA LEU A 52 -4.83 -11.50 -7.59
C LEU A 52 -4.62 -13.01 -7.63
N HIS A 53 -5.43 -13.78 -6.90
CA HIS A 53 -5.35 -15.24 -6.93
C HIS A 53 -5.78 -15.79 -8.30
N ALA A 54 -6.87 -15.27 -8.88
CA ALA A 54 -7.29 -15.64 -10.23
C ALA A 54 -6.20 -15.32 -11.26
N LEU A 55 -5.57 -14.14 -11.16
CA LEU A 55 -4.45 -13.77 -12.02
C LEU A 55 -3.28 -14.75 -11.87
N TYR A 56 -2.91 -15.13 -10.64
CA TYR A 56 -1.88 -16.13 -10.41
C TYR A 56 -2.18 -17.47 -11.09
N GLN A 57 -3.44 -17.93 -11.05
CA GLN A 57 -3.85 -19.19 -11.70
C GLN A 57 -3.84 -19.10 -13.24
N GLN A 58 -4.05 -17.90 -13.79
CA GLN A 58 -4.16 -17.68 -15.24
C GLN A 58 -2.81 -17.33 -15.88
N ASP A 59 -2.03 -16.48 -15.25
CA ASP A 59 -0.78 -15.92 -15.79
C ASP A 59 0.17 -15.53 -14.65
N VAL A 60 1.13 -16.41 -14.38
CA VAL A 60 2.13 -16.22 -13.32
C VAL A 60 3.09 -15.07 -13.63
N GLU A 61 3.38 -14.79 -14.90
CA GLU A 61 4.28 -13.70 -15.29
C GLU A 61 3.63 -12.35 -14.98
N GLN A 62 2.37 -12.17 -15.37
CA GLN A 62 1.61 -10.96 -15.05
C GLN A 62 1.40 -10.79 -13.54
N PHE A 63 1.10 -11.87 -12.83
CA PHE A 63 1.04 -11.84 -11.37
C PHE A 63 2.37 -11.35 -10.76
N ALA A 64 3.51 -11.89 -11.22
CA ALA A 64 4.83 -11.48 -10.73
C ALA A 64 5.11 -9.99 -11.01
N LEU A 65 4.76 -9.49 -12.19
CA LEU A 65 4.92 -8.07 -12.53
C LEU A 65 4.10 -7.15 -11.60
N VAL A 66 2.85 -7.53 -11.30
CA VAL A 66 2.00 -6.79 -10.35
C VAL A 66 2.60 -6.79 -8.95
N GLN A 67 3.06 -7.95 -8.45
CA GLN A 67 3.75 -8.07 -7.15
C GLN A 67 5.02 -7.20 -7.10
N MET A 68 5.84 -7.23 -8.15
CA MET A 68 7.06 -6.41 -8.26
C MET A 68 6.77 -4.91 -8.25
N ASN A 69 5.70 -4.48 -8.94
CA ASN A 69 5.29 -3.07 -8.95
C ASN A 69 4.85 -2.60 -7.56
N MET A 70 4.08 -3.42 -6.83
CA MET A 70 3.70 -3.15 -5.44
C MET A 70 4.93 -3.07 -4.51
N ALA A 71 5.88 -4.00 -4.64
CA ALA A 71 7.11 -3.99 -3.85
C ALA A 71 7.99 -2.77 -4.12
N ARG A 72 8.03 -2.31 -5.38
CA ARG A 72 8.77 -1.09 -5.76
C ARG A 72 8.15 0.16 -5.13
N GLU A 73 6.82 0.25 -5.10
CA GLU A 73 6.10 1.35 -4.45
C GLU A 73 6.35 1.38 -2.93
N LEU A 74 6.32 0.22 -2.27
CA LEU A 74 6.72 0.10 -0.86
C LEU A 74 8.13 0.61 -0.61
N SER A 75 9.08 0.14 -1.42
CA SER A 75 10.48 0.54 -1.33
C SER A 75 10.64 2.05 -1.51
N ARG A 76 9.88 2.66 -2.43
CA ARG A 76 9.85 4.11 -2.64
C ARG A 76 9.35 4.85 -1.39
N ARG A 77 8.29 4.36 -0.75
CA ARG A 77 7.72 4.97 0.46
C ARG A 77 8.65 4.86 1.66
N LEU A 78 9.27 3.70 1.86
CA LEU A 78 10.24 3.49 2.93
C LEU A 78 11.45 4.43 2.80
N ARG A 79 12.00 4.60 1.59
CA ARG A 79 13.07 5.58 1.35
C ARG A 79 12.65 7.00 1.68
N LYS A 80 11.49 7.45 1.17
CA LYS A 80 10.96 8.79 1.48
C LYS A 80 10.72 9.02 2.98
N LEU A 81 10.30 7.98 3.71
CA LEU A 81 10.15 8.06 5.16
C LEU A 81 11.51 8.14 5.85
N GLY A 82 12.49 7.34 5.43
CA GLY A 82 13.85 7.39 5.92
C GLY A 82 14.49 8.77 5.75
N ASP A 83 14.30 9.40 4.60
CA ASP A 83 14.79 10.77 4.32
C ASP A 83 14.15 11.81 5.26
N ARG A 84 12.85 11.65 5.58
CA ARG A 84 12.12 12.53 6.52
C ARG A 84 12.55 12.38 7.98
N LEU A 85 13.17 11.26 8.36
CA LEU A 85 13.63 11.01 9.73
C LEU A 85 15.09 11.47 9.93
N ARG A 86 15.81 11.78 8.86
CA ARG A 86 17.22 12.23 8.89
C ARG A 86 17.38 13.75 8.80
N GLY A 87 16.30 14.49 8.54
CA GLY A 87 16.24 15.95 8.61
C GLY A 87 15.36 16.39 9.77
#